data_AF-A0A5C2HM02-F1
#
_entry.id   AF-A0A5C2HM02-F1
#
_cell.length_a   1.000
_cell.length_b   1.000
_cell.length_c   1.000
_cell.angle_alpha   90.00
_cell.angle_beta   90.00
_cell.angle_gamma   90.00
#
_symmetry.space_group_name_H-M   'P 1'
#
loop_
_entity.id
_entity.type
_entity.pdbx_description
1 polymer ?
#
loop_
_entity_poly.entity_id
_entity_poly.type
_entity_poly.pdbx_seq_one_letter_code
_entity_poly.pdbx_strand_id
1 'polypeptide(L)'
;MRFENLDVWKRGEKIMNKTKVDDMLIEMISPQIKEIEERFSRGEGLSRDDINTLLLKSQYNHINHLDEKLDEVTTDVASLKGEFKLLEANVNRRLDVFEKNIELKISQAINTNMRWSIGIIALIVTVLKLADMFIAK
;
A
#
# COMPACT_ATOMS: atom_id res chain seq x y z
N MET A 1 17.48 -13.28 -3.75
CA MET A 1 16.48 -13.11 -4.84
C MET A 1 16.42 -11.62 -5.15
N ARG A 2 16.79 -11.23 -6.37
CA ARG A 2 16.94 -9.82 -6.77
C ARG A 2 15.65 -9.39 -7.48
N PHE A 3 14.95 -8.40 -6.91
CA PHE A 3 13.72 -7.84 -7.46
C PHE A 3 14.03 -6.93 -8.66
N GLU A 4 14.38 -7.52 -9.80
CA GLU A 4 14.44 -6.83 -11.10
C GLU A 4 13.15 -7.12 -11.86
N ASN A 5 12.06 -6.40 -11.57
CA ASN A 5 10.86 -6.34 -12.44
C ASN A 5 9.83 -5.25 -12.02
N LEU A 6 10.28 -4.07 -11.60
CA LEU A 6 9.39 -2.95 -11.29
C LEU A 6 9.00 -2.09 -12.51
N ASP A 7 9.55 -2.39 -13.70
CA ASP A 7 9.34 -1.60 -14.91
C ASP A 7 8.27 -2.17 -15.87
N VAL A 8 7.64 -3.30 -15.53
CA VAL A 8 6.52 -3.83 -16.33
C VAL A 8 5.29 -2.90 -16.25
N TRP A 9 5.10 -2.23 -15.11
CA TRP A 9 3.97 -1.32 -14.88
C TRP A 9 4.15 0.06 -15.53
N LYS A 10 5.38 0.47 -15.88
CA LYS A 10 5.60 1.74 -16.59
C LYS A 10 5.23 1.69 -18.07
N ARG A 11 4.96 0.51 -18.63
CA ARG A 11 4.43 0.38 -19.99
C ARG A 11 2.91 0.61 -20.09
N GLY A 12 2.20 0.63 -18.96
CA GLY A 12 0.80 1.05 -18.89
C GLY A 12 0.61 2.58 -18.90
N GLU A 13 1.68 3.33 -18.66
CA GLU A 13 1.70 4.81 -18.71
C GLU A 13 1.80 5.32 -20.16
N LYS A 14 1.29 4.56 -21.13
CA LYS A 14 0.79 5.13 -22.38
C LYS A 14 -0.69 5.42 -22.14
N ILE A 15 -0.90 6.56 -21.47
CA ILE A 15 -2.20 7.19 -21.26
C ILE A 15 -3.04 6.95 -22.51
N MET A 16 -4.10 6.21 -22.27
CA MET A 16 -5.04 5.69 -23.22
C MET A 16 -5.65 6.85 -24.00
N ASN A 17 -5.12 7.11 -25.20
CA ASN A 17 -5.69 8.05 -26.17
C ASN A 17 -6.95 7.42 -26.82
N LYS A 18 -7.91 6.94 -26.02
CA LYS A 18 -9.12 6.27 -26.52
C LYS A 18 -10.43 7.04 -26.35
N THR A 19 -10.43 8.18 -25.67
CA THR A 19 -11.62 9.03 -25.48
C THR A 19 -11.92 9.97 -26.64
N LYS A 20 -11.71 9.50 -27.88
CA LYS A 20 -12.16 10.24 -29.08
C LYS A 20 -12.75 9.33 -30.11
N VAL A 21 -12.06 8.24 -30.48
CA VAL A 21 -12.54 7.38 -31.56
C VAL A 21 -13.79 6.62 -31.14
N ASP A 22 -13.77 6.04 -29.95
CA ASP A 22 -14.87 5.24 -29.41
C ASP A 22 -16.11 6.13 -29.13
N ASP A 23 -15.92 7.33 -28.56
CA ASP A 23 -16.99 8.33 -28.37
C ASP A 23 -17.54 8.89 -29.69
N MET A 24 -16.68 9.16 -30.67
CA MET A 24 -17.11 9.58 -32.02
C MET A 24 -17.96 8.50 -32.70
N LEU A 25 -17.60 7.22 -32.54
CA LEU A 25 -18.39 6.12 -33.10
C LEU A 25 -19.78 6.05 -32.47
N ILE A 26 -19.91 6.32 -31.16
CA ILE A 26 -21.21 6.41 -30.49
C ILE A 26 -22.01 7.63 -30.94
N GLU A 27 -21.40 8.79 -31.08
CA GLU A 27 -22.07 9.96 -31.65
C GLU A 27 -22.57 9.69 -33.07
N MET A 28 -21.79 8.99 -33.90
CA MET A 28 -22.17 8.67 -35.27
C MET A 28 -23.38 7.72 -35.36
N ILE A 29 -23.53 6.77 -34.44
CA ILE A 29 -24.66 5.84 -34.43
C ILE A 29 -25.87 6.35 -33.62
N SER A 30 -25.69 7.36 -32.77
CA SER A 30 -26.76 7.93 -31.93
C SER A 30 -28.01 8.36 -32.72
N PRO A 31 -27.92 8.99 -33.91
CA PRO A 31 -29.10 9.30 -34.72
C PRO A 31 -29.90 8.06 -35.13
N GLN A 32 -29.20 6.97 -35.50
CA GLN A 32 -29.85 5.72 -35.89
C GLN A 32 -30.55 5.06 -34.69
N ILE A 33 -29.93 5.12 -33.52
CA ILE A 33 -30.52 4.59 -32.27
C ILE A 33 -31.80 5.34 -31.93
N LYS A 34 -31.81 6.66 -32.08
CA LYS A 34 -32.99 7.48 -31.84
C LYS A 34 -34.13 7.14 -32.81
N GLU A 35 -33.82 6.97 -34.09
CA GLU A 35 -34.79 6.55 -35.10
C GLU A 35 -35.38 5.16 -34.78
N ILE A 36 -34.54 4.23 -34.34
CA ILE A 36 -34.96 2.89 -33.89
C ILE A 36 -35.90 2.99 -32.67
N GLU A 37 -35.56 3.79 -31.66
CA GLU A 37 -36.37 4.00 -30.46
C GLU A 37 -37.74 4.62 -30.81
N GLU A 38 -37.78 5.58 -31.75
CA GLU A 38 -39.01 6.19 -32.24
C GLU A 38 -39.89 5.22 -33.03
N ARG A 39 -39.30 4.42 -33.93
CA ARG A 39 -39.99 3.36 -34.68
C ARG A 39 -40.56 2.30 -33.74
N PHE A 40 -39.77 1.83 -32.78
CA PHE A 40 -40.19 0.86 -31.79
C PHE A 40 -41.33 1.40 -30.90
N SER A 41 -41.28 2.68 -30.51
CA SER A 41 -42.33 3.34 -29.73
C SER A 41 -43.67 3.44 -30.47
N ARG A 42 -43.65 3.40 -31.82
CA ARG A 42 -44.86 3.33 -32.66
C ARG A 42 -45.38 1.91 -32.85
N GLY A 43 -44.75 0.90 -32.22
CA GLY A 43 -45.12 -0.50 -32.35
C GLY A 43 -44.59 -1.17 -33.61
N GLU A 44 -43.66 -0.53 -34.33
CA GLU A 44 -42.96 -1.15 -35.45
C GLU A 44 -41.94 -2.18 -34.93
N GLY A 45 -41.82 -3.32 -35.62
CA GLY A 45 -40.84 -4.35 -35.26
C GLY A 45 -39.40 -3.90 -35.55
N LEU A 46 -38.44 -4.47 -34.80
CA LEU A 46 -37.02 -4.22 -35.01
C LEU A 46 -36.47 -5.14 -36.11
N SER A 47 -35.73 -4.56 -37.04
CA SER A 47 -34.94 -5.33 -38.01
C SER A 47 -33.68 -5.91 -37.36
N ARG A 48 -33.01 -6.83 -38.05
CA ARG A 48 -31.75 -7.43 -37.58
C ARG A 48 -30.64 -6.38 -37.41
N ASP A 49 -30.61 -5.38 -38.28
CA ASP A 49 -29.63 -4.29 -38.20
C ASP A 49 -29.95 -3.36 -37.03
N ASP A 50 -31.23 -3.08 -36.77
CA ASP A 50 -31.66 -2.32 -35.60
C ASP A 50 -31.19 -3.02 -34.30
N ILE A 51 -31.37 -4.34 -34.22
CA ILE A 51 -30.91 -5.15 -33.08
C ILE A 51 -29.38 -5.09 -32.94
N ASN A 52 -28.63 -5.23 -34.04
CA ASN A 52 -27.17 -5.16 -34.00
C ASN A 52 -26.69 -3.79 -33.50
N THR A 53 -27.28 -2.69 -33.97
CA THR A 53 -26.93 -1.34 -33.53
C THR A 53 -27.21 -1.13 -32.04
N LEU A 54 -28.34 -1.64 -31.53
CA LEU A 54 -28.66 -1.60 -30.10
C LEU A 54 -27.71 -2.47 -29.26
N LEU A 55 -27.32 -3.65 -29.77
CA LEU A 55 -26.32 -4.50 -29.12
C LEU A 55 -24.97 -3.80 -29.02
N LEU A 56 -24.51 -3.14 -30.09
CA LEU A 56 -23.27 -2.36 -30.09
C LEU A 56 -23.31 -1.23 -29.04
N LYS A 57 -24.43 -0.48 -28.95
CA LYS A 57 -24.65 0.53 -27.90
C LYS A 57 -24.53 -0.07 -26.49
N SER A 58 -25.18 -1.21 -26.27
CA SER A 58 -25.16 -1.89 -24.97
C SER A 58 -23.76 -2.36 -24.60
N GLN A 59 -23.00 -2.93 -25.55
CA GLN A 59 -21.63 -3.38 -25.32
C GLN A 59 -20.71 -2.20 -25.03
N TYR A 60 -20.86 -1.09 -25.76
CA TYR A 60 -20.12 0.13 -25.49
C TYR A 60 -20.33 0.63 -24.06
N ASN A 61 -21.59 0.79 -23.65
CA ASN A 61 -21.92 1.28 -22.32
C ASN A 61 -21.34 0.36 -21.24
N HIS A 62 -21.47 -0.96 -21.41
CA HIS A 62 -20.88 -1.93 -20.50
C HIS A 62 -19.35 -1.81 -20.41
N ILE A 63 -18.65 -1.64 -21.55
CA ILE A 63 -17.20 -1.45 -21.56
C ILE A 63 -16.80 -0.13 -20.89
N ASN A 64 -17.54 0.95 -21.13
CA ASN A 64 -17.29 2.24 -20.49
C ASN A 64 -17.44 2.15 -18.96
N HIS A 65 -18.49 1.49 -18.48
CA HIS A 65 -18.67 1.27 -17.04
C HIS A 65 -17.55 0.42 -16.42
N LEU A 66 -17.07 -0.60 -17.14
CA LEU A 66 -15.93 -1.40 -16.69
C LEU A 66 -14.63 -0.58 -16.61
N ASP A 67 -14.43 0.36 -17.52
CA ASP A 67 -13.27 1.26 -17.52
C ASP A 67 -13.29 2.20 -16.31
N GLU A 68 -14.45 2.80 -16.00
CA GLU A 68 -14.65 3.60 -14.78
C GLU A 68 -14.32 2.79 -13.51
N LYS A 69 -14.78 1.53 -13.46
CA LYS A 69 -14.47 0.63 -12.34
C LYS A 69 -12.99 0.27 -12.26
N LEU A 70 -12.31 0.18 -13.41
CA LEU A 70 -10.87 -0.07 -13.47
C LEU A 70 -10.07 1.13 -12.97
N ASP A 71 -10.49 2.36 -13.28
CA ASP A 71 -9.89 3.60 -12.76
C ASP A 71 -10.07 3.74 -11.25
N GLU A 72 -11.25 3.38 -10.72
CA GLU A 72 -11.53 3.32 -9.28
C GLU A 72 -10.58 2.33 -8.60
N VAL A 73 -10.49 1.10 -9.10
CA VAL A 73 -9.57 0.08 -8.57
C VAL A 73 -8.11 0.52 -8.67
N THR A 74 -7.72 1.17 -9.77
CA THR A 74 -6.35 1.67 -9.95
C THR A 74 -6.02 2.74 -8.91
N THR A 75 -6.98 3.62 -8.62
CA THR A 75 -6.86 4.64 -7.58
C THR A 75 -6.74 4.03 -6.19
N ASP A 76 -7.59 3.06 -5.86
CA ASP A 76 -7.57 2.36 -4.58
C ASP A 76 -6.25 1.59 -4.36
N VAL A 77 -5.75 0.92 -5.41
CA VAL A 77 -4.47 0.21 -5.35
C VAL A 77 -3.30 1.18 -5.17
N ALA A 78 -3.33 2.35 -5.82
CA ALA A 78 -2.32 3.39 -5.62
C ALA A 78 -2.33 3.92 -4.18
N SER A 79 -3.52 4.13 -3.61
CA SER A 79 -3.69 4.54 -2.20
C SER A 79 -3.15 3.46 -1.24
N LEU A 80 -3.56 2.21 -1.43
CA LEU A 80 -3.13 1.07 -0.62
C LEU A 80 -1.60 0.89 -0.63
N LYS A 81 -0.97 1.09 -1.78
CA LYS A 81 0.50 1.08 -1.89
C LYS A 81 1.15 2.20 -1.06
N GLY A 82 0.52 3.36 -0.97
CA GLY A 82 0.94 4.46 -0.10
C GLY A 82 0.83 4.09 1.38
N GLU A 83 -0.31 3.55 1.80
CA GLU A 83 -0.54 3.07 3.17
C GLU A 83 0.45 1.98 3.57
N PHE A 84 0.75 1.05 2.67
CA PHE A 84 1.71 -0.03 2.93
C PHE A 84 3.14 0.50 3.16
N LYS A 85 3.58 1.50 2.40
CA LYS A 85 4.88 2.17 2.62
C LYS A 85 4.93 2.88 3.98
N LEU A 86 3.84 3.52 4.38
CA LEU A 86 3.75 4.18 5.68
C LEU A 86 3.79 3.16 6.82
N LEU A 87 3.08 2.05 6.66
CA LEU A 87 3.11 0.94 7.60
C LEU A 87 4.53 0.36 7.75
N GLU A 88 5.23 0.09 6.66
CA GLU A 88 6.62 -0.39 6.66
C GLU A 88 7.53 0.57 7.43
N ALA A 89 7.46 1.88 7.14
CA ALA A 89 8.25 2.88 7.83
C ALA A 89 7.94 2.95 9.34
N ASN A 90 6.68 2.82 9.73
CA ASN A 90 6.26 2.81 11.13
C ASN A 90 6.74 1.55 11.86
N VAL A 91 6.68 0.39 11.22
CA VAL A 91 7.19 -0.87 11.79
C VAL A 91 8.69 -0.79 12.00
N ASN A 92 9.46 -0.35 11.01
CA ASN A 92 10.90 -0.19 11.13
C ASN A 92 11.28 0.77 12.26
N ARG A 93 10.61 1.94 12.35
CA ARG A 93 10.83 2.88 13.45
C ARG A 93 10.53 2.26 14.82
N ARG A 94 9.46 1.48 14.93
CA ARG A 94 9.11 0.81 16.19
C ARG A 94 10.13 -0.26 16.57
N LEU A 95 10.67 -0.98 15.60
CA LEU A 95 11.75 -1.95 15.83
C LEU A 95 13.04 -1.27 16.29
N ASP A 96 13.45 -0.16 15.66
CA ASP A 96 14.63 0.61 16.08
C ASP A 96 14.48 1.14 17.52
N VAL A 97 13.31 1.66 17.87
CA VAL A 97 13.01 2.13 19.23
C VAL A 97 13.00 0.97 20.22
N PHE A 98 12.48 -0.18 19.80
CA PHE A 98 12.46 -1.39 20.63
C PHE A 98 13.88 -1.91 20.91
N GLU A 99 14.73 -1.99 19.89
CA GLU A 99 16.14 -2.38 20.01
C GLU A 99 16.89 -1.46 20.98
N LYS A 100 16.78 -0.14 20.79
CA LYS A 100 17.37 0.86 21.70
C LYS A 100 16.86 0.73 23.14
N ASN A 101 15.57 0.46 23.32
CA ASN A 101 15.00 0.28 24.66
C ASN A 101 15.54 -0.98 25.35
N ILE A 102 15.77 -2.06 24.60
CA ILE A 102 16.41 -3.27 25.12
C ILE A 102 17.85 -2.97 25.52
N GLU A 103 18.64 -2.36 24.63
CA GLU A 103 20.03 -1.99 24.92
C GLU A 103 20.14 -1.09 26.16
N LEU A 104 19.29 -0.07 26.26
CA LEU A 104 19.26 0.83 27.41
C LEU A 104 18.90 0.09 28.70
N LYS A 105 17.88 -0.78 28.70
CA LYS A 105 17.49 -1.54 29.90
C LYS A 105 18.59 -2.50 30.35
N ILE A 106 19.23 -3.19 29.40
CA ILE A 106 20.35 -4.11 29.70
C ILE A 106 21.53 -3.31 30.27
N SER A 107 21.93 -2.22 29.62
CA SER A 107 23.02 -1.36 30.07
C SER A 107 22.75 -0.74 31.44
N GLN A 108 21.53 -0.26 31.68
CA GLN A 108 21.11 0.29 32.98
C GLN A 108 21.16 -0.77 34.08
N ALA A 109 20.66 -1.98 33.82
CA ALA A 109 20.68 -3.08 34.78
C ALA A 109 22.12 -3.51 35.09
N ILE A 110 22.96 -3.67 34.07
CA ILE A 110 24.38 -4.01 34.23
C ILE A 110 25.11 -2.93 35.02
N ASN A 111 25.00 -1.66 34.63
CA ASN A 111 25.72 -0.56 35.28
C ASN A 111 25.27 -0.39 36.74
N THR A 112 23.97 -0.49 37.02
CA THR A 112 23.46 -0.41 38.39
C THR A 112 24.01 -1.55 39.24
N ASN A 113 23.94 -2.80 38.73
CA ASN A 113 24.43 -3.96 39.47
C ASN A 113 25.96 -3.90 39.67
N MET A 114 26.71 -3.45 38.68
CA MET A 114 28.17 -3.26 38.77
C MET A 114 28.56 -2.22 39.82
N ARG A 115 27.81 -1.12 39.94
CA ARG A 115 28.06 -0.10 40.98
C ARG A 115 27.88 -0.67 42.39
N TRP A 116 26.82 -1.45 42.63
CA TRP A 116 26.58 -2.07 43.93
C TRP A 116 27.62 -3.16 44.27
N SER A 117 27.98 -4.00 43.30
CA SER A 117 28.98 -5.06 43.52
C SER A 117 30.38 -4.49 43.77
N ILE A 118 30.82 -3.47 43.01
CA ILE A 118 32.08 -2.76 43.26
C ILE A 118 32.09 -2.15 44.66
N GLY A 119 30.99 -1.53 45.09
CA GLY A 119 30.86 -0.97 46.43
C GLY A 119 31.05 -2.01 47.54
N ILE A 120 30.42 -3.18 47.39
CA ILE A 120 30.57 -4.30 48.34
C ILE A 120 32.00 -4.85 48.34
N ILE A 121 32.60 -5.05 47.16
CA ILE A 121 33.99 -5.53 47.05
C ILE A 121 34.95 -4.54 47.73
N ALA A 122 34.80 -3.24 47.50
CA ALA A 122 35.63 -2.21 48.13
C ALA A 122 35.51 -2.22 49.66
N LEU A 123 34.28 -2.39 50.17
CA LEU A 123 34.04 -2.55 51.60
C LEU A 123 34.74 -3.79 52.16
N ILE A 124 34.57 -4.95 51.52
CA ILE A 124 35.22 -6.21 51.95
C ILE A 124 36.74 -6.05 51.96
N VAL A 125 37.33 -5.50 50.91
CA VAL A 125 38.79 -5.27 50.82
C VAL A 125 39.28 -4.35 51.93
N THR A 126 38.51 -3.31 52.28
CA THR A 126 38.86 -2.40 53.38
C THR A 126 38.84 -3.12 54.72
N VAL A 127 37.82 -3.96 54.96
CA VAL A 127 37.70 -4.75 56.20
C VAL A 127 38.83 -5.78 56.32
N LEU A 128 39.13 -6.52 55.25
CA LEU A 128 40.24 -7.49 55.23
C LEU A 128 41.57 -6.80 55.55
N LYS A 129 41.83 -5.66 54.92
CA LYS A 129 43.05 -4.89 55.18
C LYS A 129 43.16 -4.41 56.63
N LEU A 130 42.05 -4.01 57.26
CA LEU A 130 42.04 -3.65 58.68
C LEU A 130 42.33 -4.87 59.57
N ALA A 131 41.71 -6.02 59.29
CA ALA A 131 41.94 -7.26 60.03
C ALA A 131 43.42 -7.70 59.95
N ASP A 132 44.02 -7.63 58.77
CA ASP A 132 45.45 -7.94 58.58
C ASP A 132 46.34 -7.04 59.45
N MET A 133 46.05 -5.74 59.56
CA MET A 133 46.81 -4.83 60.41
C MET A 133 46.66 -5.11 61.91
N PHE A 134 45.50 -5.61 62.35
CA PHE A 134 45.27 -5.97 63.75
C PHE A 134 45.93 -7.30 64.12
N ILE A 135 46.01 -8.25 63.19
CA ILE A 135 46.64 -9.57 63.40
C ILE A 135 48.17 -9.48 63.30
N ALA A 136 48.70 -8.57 62.46
CA ALA A 136 50.14 -8.36 62.29
C ALA A 136 50.80 -7.52 63.40
N LYS A 137 50.08 -7.18 64.48
CA LYS A 137 50.55 -6.41 65.64
C LYS A 137 50.62 -7.31 66.88
#